data_AF-A0AAD5PP08-F1
#
_entry.id   AF-A0AAD5PP08-F1
#
_cell.length_a   1.000
_cell.length_b   1.000
_cell.length_c   1.000
_cell.angle_alpha   90.00
_cell.angle_beta   90.00
_cell.angle_gamma   90.00
#
_symmetry.space_group_name_H-M   'P 1'
#
loop_
_entity.id
_entity.type
_entity.pdbx_description
1 polymer ?
#
loop_
_entity_poly.entity_id
_entity_poly.type
_entity_poly.pdbx_seq_one_letter_code
_entity_poly.pdbx_strand_id
1 'polypeptide(L)' 'MGTPDETCWPGVSQLPDFKPSFPKWTGSSFEEMFPRLDSDGLNLLMKLMLYDPNKRISARQALHHRYFSGFQLPNFE' A
#
# COMPACT_ATOMS: atom_id res chain seq x y z
N MET A 1 5.90 -4.75 4.89
CA MET A 1 4.62 -5.52 4.97
C MET A 1 4.92 -6.98 5.28
N GLY A 2 4.05 -7.66 6.04
CA GLY A 2 4.18 -9.08 6.41
C GLY A 2 3.03 -9.91 5.85
N THR A 3 2.94 -11.20 6.20
CA THR A 3 1.83 -12.06 5.73
C THR A 3 0.47 -11.50 6.21
N PRO A 4 -0.54 -11.34 5.33
CA PRO A 4 -1.84 -10.82 5.72
C PRO A 4 -2.60 -11.78 6.64
N ASP A 5 -3.46 -11.19 7.47
CA ASP A 5 -4.36 -11.89 8.39
C ASP A 5 -5.74 -11.22 8.41
N GLU A 6 -6.66 -11.79 9.20
CA GLU A 6 -8.04 -11.29 9.34
C GLU A 6 -8.14 -9.89 9.94
N THR A 7 -7.07 -9.36 10.55
CA THR A 7 -7.08 -8.00 11.11
C THR A 7 -6.88 -6.95 10.02
N CYS A 8 -5.92 -7.17 9.12
CA CYS A 8 -5.60 -6.24 8.05
C CYS A 8 -6.42 -6.49 6.77
N TRP A 9 -6.83 -7.74 6.53
CA TRP A 9 -7.68 -8.15 5.41
C TRP A 9 -8.75 -9.15 5.87
N PRO A 10 -9.92 -8.64 6.33
CA PRO A 10 -11.05 -9.49 6.69
C PRO A 10 -11.51 -10.37 5.51
N GLY A 11 -11.61 -11.67 5.74
CA GLY A 11 -11.96 -12.69 4.76
C GLY A 11 -10.79 -13.29 4.00
N VAL A 12 -9.53 -12.87 4.25
CA VAL A 12 -8.36 -13.42 3.54
C VAL A 12 -8.22 -14.93 3.71
N SER A 13 -8.58 -15.48 4.87
CA SER A 13 -8.52 -16.92 5.12
C SER A 13 -9.53 -17.75 4.32
N GLN A 14 -10.56 -17.09 3.76
CA GLN A 14 -11.63 -17.72 3.00
C GLN A 14 -11.38 -17.67 1.49
N LEU A 15 -10.27 -17.07 1.04
CA LEU A 15 -9.92 -17.05 -0.37
C LEU A 15 -9.55 -18.46 -0.87
N PRO A 16 -9.95 -18.84 -2.10
CA PRO A 16 -9.77 -20.21 -2.60
C PRO A 16 -8.34 -20.77 -2.48
N ASP A 17 -7.36 -19.89 -2.70
CA ASP A 17 -5.95 -20.25 -2.73
C ASP A 17 -5.21 -19.93 -1.43
N PHE A 18 -5.89 -19.38 -0.43
CA PHE A 18 -5.27 -19.15 0.87
C PHE A 18 -4.97 -20.49 1.56
N LYS A 19 -3.74 -20.67 2.02
CA LYS A 19 -3.32 -21.86 2.77
C LYS A 19 -2.86 -21.44 4.18
N PRO A 20 -3.43 -22.02 5.25
CA PRO A 20 -2.95 -21.79 6.62
C PRO A 20 -1.47 -22.17 6.83
N SER A 21 -0.93 -23.03 5.96
CA SER A 21 0.46 -23.46 5.96
C SER A 21 1.43 -22.43 5.34
N PHE A 22 0.94 -21.32 4.80
CA PHE A 22 1.84 -20.26 4.32
C PHE A 22 2.68 -19.71 5.48
N PRO A 23 3.97 -19.42 5.23
CA PRO A 23 4.82 -18.82 6.24
C PRO A 23 4.27 -17.47 6.70
N LYS A 24 4.45 -17.18 7.98
CA LYS A 24 4.03 -15.92 8.62
C LYS A 24 5.25 -15.01 8.74
N TRP A 25 5.39 -14.07 7.81
CA TRP A 25 6.44 -13.06 7.83
C TRP A 25 6.02 -11.86 8.66
N THR A 26 6.93 -11.36 9.48
CA THR A 26 6.80 -10.04 10.11
C THR A 26 7.03 -8.95 9.09
N GLY A 27 6.29 -7.84 9.22
CA GLY A 27 6.44 -6.72 8.30
C GLY A 27 7.68 -5.88 8.59
N SER A 28 8.37 -5.47 7.52
CA SER A 28 9.43 -4.43 7.59
C SER A 28 8.84 -3.02 7.58
N SER A 29 9.58 -2.05 8.15
CA SER A 29 9.27 -0.61 8.09
C SER A 29 9.40 -0.09 6.66
N PHE A 30 8.44 0.72 6.21
CA PHE A 30 8.50 1.34 4.89
C PHE A 30 9.56 2.44 4.82
N GLU A 31 9.77 3.14 5.93
CA GLU A 31 10.80 4.17 6.07
C GLU A 31 12.19 3.59 5.82
N GLU A 32 12.46 2.39 6.36
CA GLU A 32 13.72 1.67 6.15
C GLU A 32 13.88 1.16 4.71
N MET A 33 12.78 0.66 4.11
CA MET A 33 12.80 0.14 2.74
C MET A 33 12.89 1.24 1.67
N PHE A 34 12.32 2.42 1.94
CA PHE A 34 12.20 3.53 0.98
C PHE A 34 12.75 4.84 1.56
N PRO A 35 14.05 4.91 1.90
CA PRO A 35 14.63 6.06 2.62
C PRO A 35 14.67 7.37 1.81
N ARG A 36 14.42 7.30 0.49
CA ARG A 36 14.39 8.47 -0.40
C ARG A 36 12.99 9.05 -0.58
N LEU A 37 11.97 8.40 -0.03
CA LEU A 37 10.60 8.83 -0.15
C LEU A 37 10.25 9.71 1.06
N ASP A 38 9.64 10.86 0.80
CA ASP A 38 9.17 11.74 1.87
C ASP A 38 7.93 11.16 2.58
N SER A 39 7.48 11.84 3.63
CA SER A 39 6.35 11.37 4.44
C SER A 39 5.04 11.28 3.65
N ASP A 40 4.78 12.21 2.73
CA ASP A 40 3.58 12.18 1.88
C ASP A 40 3.63 11.04 0.86
N GLY A 41 4.82 10.76 0.31
CA GLY A 41 5.05 9.64 -0.62
C GLY A 41 4.92 8.31 0.09
N LEU A 42 5.51 8.17 1.28
CA LEU A 42 5.35 6.99 2.12
C LEU A 42 3.88 6.77 2.48
N ASN A 43 3.15 7.84 2.83
CA ASN A 43 1.72 7.74 3.11
C ASN A 43 0.92 7.24 1.90
N LEU A 44 1.20 7.77 0.70
CA LEU A 44 0.56 7.32 -0.52
C LEU A 44 0.89 5.85 -0.82
N LEU A 45 2.16 5.47 -0.72
CA LEU A 45 2.63 4.10 -0.97
C LEU A 45 1.96 3.10 -0.02
N MET A 46 1.85 3.42 1.27
CA MET A 46 1.17 2.57 2.23
C MET A 46 -0.31 2.38 1.89
N LYS A 47 -1.00 3.43 1.41
CA LYS A 47 -2.40 3.35 0.98
C LYS A 47 -2.59 2.55 -0.31
N LEU A 48 -1.61 2.58 -1.22
CA LEU A 48 -1.59 1.77 -2.44
C LEU A 48 -1.33 0.28 -2.17
N MET A 49 -0.59 -0.02 -1.10
CA MET A 49 -0.16 -1.38 -0.74
C MET A 49 -1.05 -2.08 0.30
N LEU A 50 -2.21 -1.51 0.63
CA LEU A 50 -3.17 -2.19 1.52
C LEU A 50 -3.60 -3.54 0.94
N TYR A 51 -3.57 -4.56 1.79
CA TYR A 51 -3.91 -5.93 1.43
C TYR A 51 -5.38 -6.06 1.01
N ASP A 52 -6.30 -5.57 1.84
CA ASP A 52 -7.72 -5.53 1.53
C ASP A 52 -7.98 -4.61 0.33
N PRO A 53 -8.42 -5.15 -0.83
CA PRO A 53 -8.65 -4.36 -2.02
C PRO A 53 -9.74 -3.30 -1.83
N ASN A 54 -10.68 -3.51 -0.92
CA ASN A 54 -11.75 -2.54 -0.64
C ASN A 54 -11.25 -1.32 0.15
N LYS A 55 -10.14 -1.47 0.88
CA LYS A 55 -9.51 -0.37 1.64
C LYS A 55 -8.44 0.35 0.83
N ARG A 56 -7.93 -0.26 -0.25
CA ARG A 56 -6.88 0.30 -1.09
C ARG A 56 -7.36 1.60 -1.75
N ILE A 57 -6.50 2.61 -1.74
CA ILE A 57 -6.83 3.92 -2.35
C ILE A 57 -7.14 3.75 -3.85
N SER A 58 -8.22 4.37 -4.32
CA SER A 58 -8.53 4.39 -5.75
C SER A 58 -7.57 5.31 -6.52
N ALA A 59 -7.41 5.08 -7.82
CA ALA A 59 -6.59 5.94 -8.68
C ALA A 59 -7.04 7.42 -8.61
N ARG A 60 -8.36 7.67 -8.61
CA ARG A 60 -8.91 9.02 -8.47
C ARG A 60 -8.49 9.68 -7.16
N GLN A 61 -8.57 8.98 -6.04
CA GLN A 61 -8.14 9.51 -4.74
C GLN A 61 -6.61 9.70 -4.67
N ALA A 62 -5.84 8.78 -5.26
CA ALA A 62 -4.38 8.86 -5.31
C ALA A 62 -3.91 10.11 -6.06
N LEU A 63 -4.55 10.46 -7.18
CA LEU A 63 -4.25 11.69 -7.94
C LEU A 63 -4.48 12.98 -7.13
N HIS A 64 -5.36 12.94 -6.13
CA HIS A 64 -5.64 14.08 -5.24
C HIS A 64 -4.83 14.01 -3.93
N HIS A 65 -3.86 13.09 -3.83
CA HIS A 65 -3.03 12.93 -2.64
C HIS A 65 -2.04 14.09 -2.49
N ARG A 66 -1.69 14.44 -1.25
CA ARG A 66 -0.73 15.53 -0.94
C ARG A 66 0.62 15.34 -1.62
N TYR A 67 1.03 14.10 -1.83
CA TYR A 67 2.26 13.76 -2.55
C TYR A 67 2.35 14.42 -3.94
N PHE A 68 1.22 14.63 -4.62
CA PHE A 68 1.18 15.31 -5.92
C PHE A 68 0.87 16.81 -5.81
N SER A 69 0.80 17.38 -4.60
CA SER A 69 0.58 18.82 -4.42
C SER A 69 1.78 19.60 -4.94
N GLY A 70 1.53 20.50 -5.90
CA GLY A 70 2.60 21.25 -6.57
C GLY A 70 3.32 20.48 -7.68
N PHE A 71 2.95 19.23 -7.94
CA PHE A 71 3.42 18.52 -9.13
C PHE A 71 2.76 19.11 -10.36
N GLN A 72 3.56 19.63 -11.28
CA GLN A 72 3.14 20.01 -12.62
C GLN A 72 3.63 18.93 -13.57
N LEU A 73 2.78 18.45 -14.47
CA LEU A 73 3.22 17.55 -15.52
C LEU A 73 4.37 18.23 -16.28
N PRO A 74 5.49 17.52 -16.55
CA PRO A 74 6.52 18.05 -17.42
C PRO A 74 5.88 18.39 -18.76
N ASN A 75 6.18 19.58 -19.29
CA ASN A 75 5.77 19.92 -20.64
C ASN A 75 6.68 19.12 -21.57
N PHE A 76 6.13 18.08 -22.21
CA PHE A 76 6.82 17.34 -23.25
C PHE A 76 6.46 18.02 -24.59
N GLU A 77 7.28 18.97 -25.03
CA GLU A 77 7.21 19.53 -26.39
C GLU A 77 7.61 18.49 -27.44
#